data_AF-R9JH23-F1
#
_entry.id   AF-R9JH23-F1
#
_cell.length_a   1.000
_cell.length_b   1.000
_cell.length_c   1.000
_cell.angle_alpha   90.00
_cell.angle_beta   90.00
_cell.angle_gamma   90.00
#
_symmetry.space_group_name_H-M   'P 1'
#
loop_
_entity.id
_entity.type
_entity.pdbx_description
1 polymer ?
#
loop_
_entity_poly.entity_id
_entity_poly.type
_entity_poly.pdbx_seq_one_letter_code
_entity_poly.pdbx_strand_id
1 'polypeptide(L)'
;MDEFIKELDPNLDYLEHKIIGNEVIIYAASNRKICRCPYCGSESARIHSRYEKSFQDLPIMGKKTKVVIENRKFFCDNPDCGFTTFAERFDFLSQKGKKTKRLIEKIVDVSLNTSSTAASRTLKDGIADVGKSTICSLLKKRYASS
;
A
#
# COMPACT_ATOMS: atom_id res chain seq x y z
N MET A 1 15.70 -10.06 0.20
CA MET A 1 14.67 -9.15 0.77
C MET A 1 14.48 -7.93 -0.11
N ASP A 2 15.56 -7.29 -0.55
CA ASP A 2 15.48 -6.19 -1.53
C ASP A 2 14.73 -6.60 -2.81
N GLU A 3 15.08 -7.74 -3.41
CA GLU A 3 14.38 -8.27 -4.60
C GLU A 3 12.84 -8.34 -4.41
N PHE A 4 12.36 -8.83 -3.27
CA PHE A 4 10.93 -8.89 -2.97
C PHE A 4 10.28 -7.51 -2.83
N ILE A 5 11.02 -6.51 -2.34
CA ILE A 5 10.52 -5.13 -2.26
C ILE A 5 10.50 -4.49 -3.64
N LYS A 6 11.48 -4.82 -4.51
CA LYS A 6 11.50 -4.39 -5.91
C LYS A 6 10.35 -4.95 -6.73
N GLU A 7 9.79 -6.10 -6.35
CA GLU A 7 8.54 -6.62 -6.94
C GLU A 7 7.33 -5.73 -6.64
N LEU A 8 7.30 -5.00 -5.52
CA LEU A 8 6.25 -4.02 -5.26
C LEU A 8 6.45 -2.79 -6.13
N ASP A 9 7.66 -2.23 -6.14
CA ASP A 9 8.06 -1.14 -7.02
C ASP A 9 9.58 -1.12 -7.15
N PRO A 10 10.14 -1.06 -8.37
CA PRO A 10 11.59 -1.04 -8.59
C PRO A 10 12.29 0.18 -7.96
N ASN A 11 11.52 1.22 -7.62
CA ASN A 11 12.03 2.42 -6.98
C ASN A 11 11.97 2.38 -5.44
N LEU A 12 11.65 1.23 -4.84
CA LEU A 12 11.77 1.05 -3.40
C LEU A 12 13.06 0.31 -3.06
N ASP A 13 13.85 0.86 -2.16
CA ASP A 13 15.05 0.23 -1.61
C ASP A 13 14.71 -0.36 -0.24
N TYR A 14 15.11 -1.60 -0.02
CA TYR A 14 15.00 -2.23 1.28
C TYR A 14 15.98 -1.59 2.28
N LEU A 15 15.50 -1.30 3.50
CA LEU A 15 16.32 -0.75 4.58
C LEU A 15 16.60 -1.81 5.66
N GLU A 16 15.54 -2.25 6.33
CA GLU A 16 15.63 -3.23 7.42
C GLU A 16 14.30 -3.98 7.58
N HIS A 17 14.30 -5.05 8.38
CA HIS A 17 13.07 -5.69 8.82
C HIS A 17 13.15 -6.09 10.29
N LYS A 18 11.99 -6.15 10.94
CA LYS A 18 11.83 -6.60 12.32
C LYS A 18 10.75 -7.67 12.36
N ILE A 19 10.96 -8.69 13.19
CA ILE A 19 9.96 -9.72 13.45
C ILE A 19 9.48 -9.52 14.87
N ILE A 20 8.20 -9.20 15.05
CA ILE A 20 7.57 -8.95 16.34
C ILE A 20 6.38 -9.89 16.46
N GLY A 21 6.52 -10.93 17.29
CA GLY A 21 5.51 -11.98 17.43
C GLY A 21 5.18 -12.65 16.09
N ASN A 22 3.97 -12.43 15.58
CA ASN A 22 3.50 -12.97 14.30
C ASN A 22 3.41 -11.93 13.18
N GLU A 23 4.12 -10.81 13.30
CA GLU A 23 4.19 -9.76 12.29
C GLU A 23 5.65 -9.54 11.83
N VAL A 24 5.85 -9.47 10.51
CA VAL A 24 7.09 -9.00 9.87
C VAL A 24 6.86 -7.55 9.46
N ILE A 25 7.66 -6.64 10.01
CA ILE A 25 7.66 -5.23 9.66
C ILE A 25 8.86 -4.96 8.76
N ILE A 26 8.62 -4.54 7.53
CA ILE A 26 9.65 -4.19 6.56
C ILE A 26 9.71 -2.68 6.42
N TYR A 27 10.92 -2.12 6.48
CA TYR A 27 11.18 -0.71 6.24
C TYR A 27 11.82 -0.56 4.86
N ALA A 28 11.28 0.36 4.06
CA ALA A 28 11.80 0.67 2.74
C ALA A 28 11.77 2.19 2.48
N ALA A 29 12.63 2.66 1.58
CA ALA A 29 12.66 4.05 1.16
C ALA A 29 12.47 4.15 -0.35
N SER A 30 11.84 5.23 -0.82
CA SER A 30 11.78 5.51 -2.25
C SER A 30 13.08 6.14 -2.73
N ASN A 31 13.65 5.58 -3.80
CA ASN A 31 14.85 6.09 -4.46
C ASN A 31 14.54 7.06 -5.60
N ARG A 32 13.26 7.36 -5.87
CA ARG A 32 12.87 8.30 -6.91
C ARG A 32 13.46 9.67 -6.62
N LYS A 33 14.12 10.27 -7.61
CA LYS A 33 14.64 11.65 -7.51
C LYS A 33 13.59 12.68 -7.95
N ILE A 34 12.71 12.27 -8.86
CA ILE A 34 11.67 13.09 -9.48
C ILE A 34 10.34 12.34 -9.36
N CYS A 35 9.26 13.07 -9.10
CA CYS A 35 7.90 12.55 -9.17
C CYS A 35 7.03 13.45 -10.05
N ARG A 36 6.06 12.84 -10.75
CA ARG A 36 5.08 13.58 -11.56
C ARG A 36 3.87 13.94 -10.72
N CYS A 37 3.46 15.21 -10.82
CA CYS A 37 2.23 15.69 -10.23
C CYS A 37 1.05 14.89 -10.83
N PRO A 38 0.24 14.21 -10.03
CA PRO A 38 -0.86 13.39 -10.53
C PRO A 38 -2.05 14.23 -11.06
N TYR A 39 -2.00 15.55 -10.91
CA TYR A 39 -3.07 16.46 -11.31
C TYR A 39 -2.77 17.16 -12.64
N CYS A 40 -1.52 17.54 -12.89
CA CYS A 40 -1.10 18.24 -14.11
C CYS A 40 0.01 17.54 -14.91
N GLY A 41 0.60 16.45 -14.39
CA GLY A 41 1.67 15.69 -15.04
C GLY A 41 3.08 16.28 -14.88
N SER A 42 3.21 17.53 -14.42
CA SER A 42 4.51 18.20 -14.28
C SER A 42 5.43 17.47 -13.31
N GLU A 43 6.70 17.35 -13.70
CA GLU A 43 7.75 16.76 -12.86
C GLU A 43 8.20 17.73 -11.77
N SER A 44 8.46 17.22 -10.57
CA SER A 44 9.14 17.97 -9.52
C SER A 44 10.10 17.09 -8.73
N ALA A 45 11.23 17.69 -8.35
CA ALA A 45 12.21 17.13 -7.41
C ALA A 45 12.14 17.81 -6.03
N ARG A 46 11.33 18.88 -5.88
CA ARG A 46 11.28 19.69 -4.66
C ARG A 46 10.42 19.03 -3.61
N ILE A 47 11.05 18.53 -2.54
CA ILE A 47 10.37 17.89 -1.42
C ILE A 47 9.82 18.97 -0.48
N HIS A 48 8.51 18.93 -0.22
CA HIS A 48 7.84 19.74 0.80
C HIS A 48 8.01 19.11 2.19
N SER A 49 7.73 17.80 2.32
CA SER A 49 7.86 17.09 3.59
C SER A 49 7.99 15.58 3.40
N ARG A 50 8.45 14.90 4.45
CA ARG A 50 8.50 13.44 4.58
C ARG A 50 7.53 12.97 5.65
N TYR A 51 6.96 11.78 5.48
CA TYR A 51 6.09 11.16 6.48
C TYR A 51 6.09 9.64 6.32
N GLU A 52 5.91 8.92 7.43
CA GLU A 52 5.79 7.47 7.37
C GLU A 52 4.42 7.04 6.84
N LYS A 53 4.43 6.10 5.88
CA LYS A 53 3.23 5.46 5.37
C LYS A 53 3.33 3.95 5.61
N SER A 54 2.52 3.45 6.52
CA SER A 54 2.41 2.01 6.79
C SER A 54 1.21 1.38 6.08
N PHE A 55 1.40 0.18 5.53
CA PHE A 55 0.34 -0.64 4.91
C PHE A 55 0.61 -2.13 5.11
N GLN A 56 -0.43 -2.95 5.03
CA GLN A 56 -0.30 -4.41 5.06
C GLN A 56 -0.10 -4.98 3.66
N ASP A 57 0.62 -6.09 3.60
CA ASP A 57 0.89 -6.82 2.39
C ASP A 57 0.72 -8.33 2.60
N LEU A 58 0.91 -9.13 1.55
CA LEU A 58 0.80 -10.58 1.65
C LEU A 58 1.75 -11.15 2.73
N PRO A 59 1.32 -12.21 3.44
CA PRO A 59 2.10 -12.76 4.54
C PRO A 59 3.40 -13.40 4.07
N ILE A 60 4.44 -13.25 4.89
CA ILE A 60 5.75 -13.87 4.68
C ILE A 60 5.90 -14.99 5.70
N MET A 61 6.08 -16.23 5.22
CA MET A 61 6.24 -17.43 6.06
C MET A 61 5.12 -17.57 7.12
N GLY A 62 3.86 -17.30 6.74
CA GLY A 62 2.70 -17.40 7.62
C GLY A 62 2.57 -16.25 8.65
N LYS A 63 3.45 -15.25 8.59
CA LYS A 63 3.40 -14.05 9.43
C LYS A 63 2.75 -12.92 8.66
N LYS A 64 1.94 -12.10 9.34
CA LYS A 64 1.37 -10.89 8.73
C LYS A 64 2.53 -9.97 8.32
N THR A 65 2.41 -9.34 7.17
CA THR A 65 3.44 -8.43 6.68
C THR A 65 2.94 -7.00 6.73
N LYS A 66 3.73 -6.13 7.35
CA LYS A 66 3.53 -4.69 7.35
C LYS A 66 4.73 -4.05 6.69
N VAL A 67 4.49 -3.18 5.72
CA VAL A 67 5.53 -2.39 5.08
C VAL A 67 5.38 -0.95 5.53
N VAL A 68 6.48 -0.34 5.93
CA VAL A 68 6.59 1.07 6.32
C VAL A 68 7.53 1.73 5.32
N ILE A 69 7.02 2.74 4.64
CA ILE A 69 7.84 3.57 3.73
C ILE A 69 7.95 4.99 4.24
N GLU A 70 9.13 5.59 4.11
CA GLU A 70 9.29 7.03 4.22
C GLU A 70 8.75 7.68 2.94
N ASN A 71 7.48 8.09 2.96
CA ASN A 71 6.83 8.69 1.81
C ASN A 71 7.08 10.19 1.75
N ARG A 72 7.11 10.75 0.54
CA ARG A 72 7.38 12.18 0.33
C ARG A 72 6.16 12.93 -0.19
N LYS A 73 6.04 14.19 0.21
CA LYS A 73 5.22 15.20 -0.48
C LYS A 73 6.14 16.10 -1.27
N PHE A 74 5.80 16.36 -2.52
CA PHE A 74 6.50 17.25 -3.43
C PHE A 74 5.71 18.55 -3.61
N PHE A 75 6.40 19.64 -3.93
CA PHE A 75 5.78 20.84 -4.47
C PHE A 75 5.41 20.62 -5.94
N CYS A 76 4.32 21.21 -6.39
CA CYS A 76 4.06 21.34 -7.82
C CYS A 76 4.62 22.69 -8.29
N ASP A 77 5.59 22.66 -9.20
CA ASP A 77 6.21 23.88 -9.73
C ASP A 77 5.43 24.49 -10.92
N ASN A 78 4.32 23.84 -11.33
CA ASN A 78 3.45 24.34 -12.38
C ASN A 78 2.47 25.40 -11.83
N PRO A 79 2.56 26.68 -12.24
CA PRO A 79 1.71 27.75 -11.74
C PRO A 79 0.23 27.57 -12.14
N ASP A 80 -0.06 26.86 -13.24
CA ASP A 80 -1.42 26.59 -13.70
C ASP A 80 -2.07 25.41 -12.95
N CYS A 81 -1.32 24.73 -12.08
CA CYS A 81 -1.86 23.64 -11.29
C CYS A 81 -2.62 24.18 -10.07
N GLY A 82 -3.89 23.81 -9.93
CA GLY A 82 -4.69 24.11 -8.73
C GLY A 82 -4.21 23.45 -7.43
N PHE A 83 -3.13 22.64 -7.48
CA PHE A 83 -2.53 21.97 -6.34
C PHE A 83 -1.08 22.41 -6.16
N THR A 84 -0.75 22.96 -4.98
CA THR A 84 0.62 23.40 -4.64
C THR A 84 1.52 22.26 -4.20
N THR A 85 0.95 21.15 -3.72
CA THR A 85 1.70 19.97 -3.30
C THR A 85 0.99 18.68 -3.71
N PHE A 86 1.76 17.61 -3.87
CA PHE A 86 1.23 16.27 -4.12
C PHE A 86 2.05 15.22 -3.38
N ALA A 87 1.39 14.14 -2.96
CA ALA A 87 2.06 13.01 -2.35
C ALA A 87 2.62 12.08 -3.43
N GLU A 88 3.79 11.49 -3.16
CA GLU A 88 4.33 10.37 -3.92
C GLU A 88 3.33 9.21 -3.94
N ARG A 89 3.13 8.64 -5.14
CA ARG A 89 2.16 7.58 -5.41
C ARG A 89 2.88 6.32 -5.91
N PHE A 90 2.32 5.16 -5.58
CA PHE A 90 2.80 3.86 -6.02
C PHE A 90 1.63 3.07 -6.59
N ASP A 91 1.85 2.36 -7.69
CA ASP A 91 0.74 1.69 -8.39
C ASP A 91 0.17 0.51 -7.59
N PHE A 92 0.99 -0.15 -6.78
CA PHE A 92 0.56 -1.26 -5.93
C PHE A 92 -0.29 -0.81 -4.72
N LEU A 93 -0.39 0.50 -4.43
CA LEU A 93 -1.04 1.03 -3.24
C LEU A 93 -1.88 2.29 -3.53
N SER A 94 -3.17 2.26 -3.22
CA SER A 94 -4.01 3.45 -3.38
C SER A 94 -3.55 4.62 -2.49
N GLN A 95 -3.90 5.86 -2.87
CA GLN A 95 -3.40 7.07 -2.21
C GLN A 95 -3.61 7.05 -0.68
N LYS A 96 -4.80 6.66 -0.23
CA LYS A 96 -5.16 6.48 1.19
C LYS A 96 -5.20 5.00 1.62
N GLY A 97 -4.66 4.11 0.80
CA GLY A 97 -4.66 2.67 1.02
C GLY A 97 -3.85 2.27 2.25
N LYS A 98 -4.37 1.28 2.98
CA LYS A 98 -3.71 0.62 4.11
C LYS A 98 -3.35 -0.85 3.82
N LYS A 99 -3.62 -1.31 2.60
CA LYS A 99 -3.40 -2.67 2.10
C LYS A 99 -2.98 -2.56 0.64
N THR A 100 -1.99 -3.35 0.22
CA THR A 100 -1.61 -3.45 -1.20
C THR A 100 -2.78 -3.98 -2.04
N LYS A 101 -2.81 -3.65 -3.33
CA LYS A 101 -3.84 -4.14 -4.26
C LYS A 101 -3.89 -5.67 -4.28
N ARG A 102 -2.73 -6.33 -4.36
CA ARG A 102 -2.62 -7.80 -4.30
C ARG A 102 -3.19 -8.40 -3.01
N LEU A 103 -3.02 -7.74 -1.86
CA LEU A 103 -3.62 -8.20 -0.61
C LEU A 103 -5.14 -8.04 -0.62
N ILE A 104 -5.64 -6.94 -1.19
CA ILE A 104 -7.08 -6.71 -1.35
C ILE A 104 -7.71 -7.80 -2.24
N GLU A 105 -7.06 -8.15 -3.35
CA GLU A 105 -7.49 -9.23 -4.23
C GLU A 105 -7.54 -10.56 -3.49
N LYS A 106 -6.48 -10.90 -2.75
CA LYS A 106 -6.46 -12.13 -1.94
C LYS A 106 -7.58 -12.17 -0.89
N ILE A 107 -7.87 -11.05 -0.23
CA ILE A 107 -9.00 -10.93 0.71
C ILE A 107 -10.32 -11.22 0.01
N VAL A 108 -10.52 -10.65 -1.18
CA VAL A 108 -11.74 -10.86 -1.96
C VAL A 108 -11.86 -12.33 -2.36
N ASP A 109 -10.81 -12.93 -2.89
CA ASP A 109 -10.82 -14.32 -3.36
C ASP A 109 -11.16 -15.32 -2.24
N VAL A 110 -10.58 -15.13 -1.05
CA VAL A 110 -10.91 -15.94 0.14
C VAL A 110 -12.37 -15.73 0.55
N SER A 111 -12.91 -14.53 0.34
CA SER A 111 -14.26 -14.15 0.78
C SER A 111 -15.37 -14.57 -0.19
N LEU A 112 -15.06 -14.94 -1.44
CA LEU A 112 -16.08 -15.29 -2.45
C LEU A 112 -16.87 -16.55 -2.08
N ASN A 113 -16.21 -17.52 -1.44
CA ASN A 113 -16.77 -18.85 -1.19
C ASN A 113 -17.18 -19.05 0.27
N THR A 114 -17.27 -17.99 1.06
CA THR A 114 -17.58 -18.10 2.48
C THR A 114 -18.31 -16.86 3.01
N SER A 115 -18.87 -16.97 4.22
CA SER A 115 -19.51 -15.82 4.86
C SER A 115 -18.48 -14.77 5.24
N SER A 116 -18.87 -13.49 5.22
CA SER A 116 -17.98 -12.38 5.60
C SER A 116 -17.43 -12.48 7.03
N THR A 117 -18.12 -13.17 7.94
CA THR A 117 -17.64 -13.46 9.30
C THR A 117 -16.61 -14.57 9.31
N ALA A 118 -16.84 -15.67 8.60
CA ALA A 118 -15.89 -16.76 8.46
C ALA A 118 -14.62 -16.29 7.75
N ALA A 119 -14.75 -15.57 6.63
CA ALA A 119 -13.63 -14.94 5.93
C ALA A 119 -12.82 -14.02 6.86
N SER A 120 -13.48 -13.17 7.66
CA SER A 120 -12.78 -12.29 8.61
C SER A 120 -11.97 -13.08 9.64
N ARG A 121 -12.48 -14.22 10.13
CA ARG A 121 -11.75 -15.09 11.05
C ARG A 121 -10.54 -15.72 10.37
N THR A 122 -10.72 -16.33 9.20
CA THR A 122 -9.64 -16.97 8.43
C THR A 122 -8.57 -15.97 8.02
N LEU A 123 -8.95 -14.78 7.57
CA LEU A 123 -7.99 -13.76 7.15
C LEU A 123 -7.20 -13.21 8.34
N LYS A 124 -7.83 -13.04 9.50
CA LYS A 124 -7.11 -12.61 10.72
C LYS A 124 -6.08 -13.65 11.18
N ASP A 125 -6.27 -14.91 10.82
CA ASP A 125 -5.34 -16.00 11.08
C ASP A 125 -4.18 -15.98 10.07
N GLY A 126 -3.29 -15.01 10.27
CA GLY A 126 -2.01 -14.94 9.55
C GLY A 126 -2.01 -14.22 8.20
N ILE A 127 -3.15 -13.77 7.64
CA ILE A 127 -3.19 -13.11 6.32
C ILE A 127 -3.30 -11.59 6.42
N ALA A 128 -4.36 -11.06 7.04
CA ALA A 128 -4.65 -9.64 7.11
C ALA A 128 -5.58 -9.25 8.25
N ASP A 129 -5.40 -8.04 8.77
CA ASP A 129 -6.35 -7.46 9.71
C ASP A 129 -7.52 -6.83 8.96
N VAL A 130 -8.62 -7.58 8.87
CA VAL A 130 -9.81 -7.19 8.13
C VAL A 130 -11.08 -7.60 8.88
N GLY A 131 -12.03 -6.67 8.96
CA GLY A 131 -13.35 -6.89 9.55
C GLY A 131 -14.41 -7.27 8.51
N LYS A 132 -15.53 -7.84 8.99
CA LYS A 132 -16.71 -8.17 8.17
C LYS A 132 -17.14 -7.03 7.25
N SER A 133 -17.30 -5.82 7.80
CA SER A 133 -17.77 -4.64 7.04
C SER A 133 -16.80 -4.25 5.92
N THR A 134 -15.49 -4.38 6.16
CA THR A 134 -14.47 -4.14 5.14
C THR A 134 -14.59 -5.14 4.00
N ILE A 135 -14.76 -6.44 4.31
CA ILE A 135 -14.97 -7.49 3.31
C ILE A 135 -16.21 -7.18 2.46
N CYS A 136 -17.35 -6.87 3.07
CA CYS A 136 -18.56 -6.51 2.33
C CYS A 136 -18.36 -5.29 1.42
N SER A 137 -17.63 -4.27 1.88
CA SER A 137 -17.31 -3.10 1.05
C SER A 137 -16.43 -3.45 -0.15
N LEU A 138 -15.43 -4.32 0.04
CA LEU A 138 -14.55 -4.78 -1.03
C LEU A 138 -15.31 -5.63 -2.07
N LEU A 139 -16.17 -6.54 -1.63
CA LEU A 139 -17.02 -7.35 -2.52
C LEU A 139 -17.97 -6.46 -3.34
N LYS A 140 -18.64 -5.49 -2.72
CA LYS A 140 -19.50 -4.52 -3.45
C LYS A 140 -18.75 -3.75 -4.53
N LYS A 141 -17.54 -3.28 -4.24
CA LYS A 141 -16.71 -2.55 -5.22
C LYS A 141 -16.34 -3.42 -6.41
N ARG A 142 -16.07 -4.71 -6.20
CA ARG A 142 -15.77 -5.66 -7.28
C ARG A 142 -16.96 -5.80 -8.24
N TYR A 143 -18.17 -6.04 -7.70
CA TYR A 143 -19.37 -6.16 -8.53
C TYR A 143 -19.75 -4.86 -9.24
N ALA A 144 -19.44 -3.70 -8.67
CA ALA A 144 -19.66 -2.41 -9.34
C ALA A 144 -18.64 -2.11 -10.45
N SER A 145 -17.56 -2.88 -10.53
CA SER A 145 -16.47 -2.71 -11.52
C SER A 145 -16.46 -3.85 -12.55
N SER A 146 -17.44 -4.76 -12.50
CA SER A 146 -17.66 -5.87 -13.44
C SER A 146 -18.83 -5.53 -14.34
#